data_AF-A0A0V0HBI2-F1
#
_entry.id   AF-A0A0V0HBI2-F1
#
_cell.length_a   1.000
_cell.length_b   1.000
_cell.length_c   1.000
_cell.angle_alpha   90.00
_cell.angle_beta   90.00
_cell.angle_gamma   90.00
#
_symmetry.space_group_name_H-M   'P 1'
#
loop_
_entity.id
_entity.type
_entity.pdbx_description
1 polymer ?
#
loop_
_entity_poly.entity_id
_entity_poly.type
_entity_poly.pdbx_seq_one_letter_code
_entity_poly.pdbx_strand_id
1 'polypeptide(L)'
;MLPTCFRSVTHLDLSLISPWGHPLLSPTAVADPFLIAQLLHHAFPSITSLVLYTRNPCTLRILPPLWPNLKEIKLVRWHQRPQLSAGEELNMLFTENCPKLHSLDLSNFYCWTDDIPVALESHTAVAANLTSLNLLNSSFPEGFKSDEISSITRACPNLEEFRVACMFDPRYIGFVGDEGLVSIANNCPKLSVLHLADTSALSNARGDRNDEGFTQEDAKFSVSTLIE
;
A
#
# COMPACT_ATOMS: atom_id res chain seq x y z
N MET A 1 30.33 1.32 18.71
CA MET A 1 30.62 1.95 17.40
C MET A 1 29.56 1.51 16.42
N LEU A 2 29.03 2.43 15.60
CA LEU A 2 28.12 2.09 14.50
C LEU A 2 28.92 1.73 13.24
N PRO A 3 28.52 0.71 12.49
CA PRO A 3 29.17 0.36 11.24
C PRO A 3 28.89 1.45 10.20
N THR A 4 29.94 2.08 9.66
CA THR A 4 29.87 3.13 8.64
C THR A 4 30.20 2.63 7.22
N CYS A 5 30.34 1.30 7.08
CA CYS A 5 30.73 0.64 5.83
C CYS A 5 29.57 0.44 4.84
N PHE A 6 28.31 0.60 5.25
CA PHE A 6 27.13 0.32 4.42
C PHE A 6 26.71 1.48 3.51
N ARG A 7 27.67 2.23 2.96
CA ARG A 7 27.40 3.43 2.14
C ARG A 7 26.70 3.15 0.80
N SER A 8 26.82 1.92 0.30
CA SER A 8 26.22 1.49 -0.96
C SER A 8 24.90 0.75 -0.79
N VAL A 9 24.46 0.53 0.45
CA VAL A 9 23.16 -0.10 0.70
C VAL A 9 22.07 0.87 0.28
N THR A 10 21.16 0.39 -0.56
CA THR A 10 20.03 1.16 -1.10
C THR A 10 18.68 0.61 -0.64
N HIS A 11 18.65 -0.64 -0.17
CA HIS A 11 17.45 -1.31 0.30
C HIS A 11 17.63 -1.62 1.79
N LEU A 12 16.72 -1.10 2.61
CA LEU A 12 16.74 -1.30 4.06
C LEU A 12 15.40 -1.86 4.53
N ASP A 13 15.44 -3.05 5.10
CA ASP A 13 14.28 -3.67 5.71
C ASP A 13 14.38 -3.59 7.24
N LEU A 14 13.49 -2.80 7.83
CA LEU A 14 13.35 -2.61 9.28
C LEU A 14 12.13 -3.36 9.84
N SER A 15 11.42 -4.12 9.02
CA SER A 15 10.15 -4.76 9.42
C SER A 15 10.31 -5.94 10.38
N LEU A 16 11.52 -6.51 10.42
CA LEU A 16 11.86 -7.69 11.21
C LEU A 16 12.71 -7.39 12.45
N ILE A 17 12.84 -6.12 12.83
CA ILE A 17 13.61 -5.72 14.01
C ILE A 17 12.98 -6.28 15.29
N SER A 18 13.83 -6.77 16.19
CA SER A 18 13.43 -7.24 17.52
C SER A 18 13.24 -6.08 18.50
N PRO A 19 12.21 -6.12 19.38
CA PRO A 19 11.15 -7.13 19.42
C PRO A 19 10.17 -6.98 18.24
N TRP A 20 9.88 -8.08 17.56
CA TRP A 20 9.08 -8.05 16.33
C TRP A 20 7.68 -7.46 16.55
N GLY A 21 7.28 -6.54 15.68
CA GLY A 21 5.97 -5.89 15.72
C GLY A 21 5.79 -4.80 16.80
N HIS A 22 6.85 -4.49 17.55
CA HIS A 22 6.86 -3.34 18.47
C HIS A 22 7.17 -2.03 17.73
N PRO A 23 6.73 -0.86 18.26
CA PRO A 23 7.06 0.40 17.63
C PRO A 23 8.57 0.68 17.73
N LEU A 24 9.23 0.84 16.57
CA LEU A 24 10.67 1.12 16.49
C LEU A 24 11.03 2.45 17.16
N LEU A 25 10.20 3.49 16.95
CA LEU A 25 10.43 4.86 17.40
C LEU A 25 9.37 5.30 18.43
N SER A 26 9.20 4.53 19.51
CA SER A 26 8.24 4.88 20.56
C SER A 26 8.77 5.99 21.49
N PRO A 27 8.03 7.07 21.74
CA PRO A 27 8.41 8.11 22.70
C PRO A 27 8.42 7.64 24.16
N THR A 28 7.92 6.43 24.45
CA THR A 28 7.98 5.79 25.77
C THR A 28 9.27 5.04 26.04
N ALA A 29 10.19 4.96 25.07
CA ALA A 29 11.45 4.26 25.21
C ALA A 29 12.48 5.07 26.02
N VAL A 30 13.41 4.37 26.66
CA VAL A 30 14.55 4.94 27.42
C VAL A 30 15.53 5.73 26.52
N ALA A 31 15.35 5.67 25.20
CA ALA A 31 16.18 6.31 24.20
C ALA A 31 15.34 7.25 23.31
N ASP A 32 15.93 8.39 22.95
CA ASP A 32 15.33 9.39 22.06
C ASP A 32 15.06 8.79 20.65
N PRO A 33 13.82 8.77 20.15
CA PRO A 33 13.48 8.31 18.82
C PRO A 33 14.28 8.99 17.70
N PHE A 34 14.59 10.28 17.85
CA PHE A 34 15.38 11.01 16.87
C PHE A 34 16.83 10.53 16.84
N LEU A 35 17.40 10.17 18.00
CA LEU A 35 18.74 9.61 18.05
C LEU A 35 18.80 8.30 17.26
N ILE A 36 17.87 7.37 17.49
CA ILE A 36 17.83 6.09 16.75
C ILE A 36 17.73 6.34 15.24
N ALA A 37 16.86 7.27 14.83
CA ALA A 37 16.68 7.63 13.43
C ALA A 37 17.98 8.19 12.80
N GLN A 38 18.69 9.06 13.51
CA GLN A 38 19.98 9.59 13.07
C GLN A 38 21.06 8.51 12.97
N LEU A 39 21.10 7.56 13.91
CA LEU A 39 22.04 6.45 13.87
C LEU A 39 21.78 5.53 12.67
N LEU A 40 20.51 5.28 12.33
CA LEU A 40 20.12 4.55 11.13
C LEU A 40 20.55 5.27 9.86
N HIS A 41 20.28 6.57 9.75
CA HIS A 41 20.71 7.36 8.60
C HIS A 41 22.24 7.39 8.45
N HIS A 42 22.97 7.51 9.55
CA HIS A 42 24.43 7.51 9.52
C HIS A 42 25.02 6.16 9.06
N ALA A 43 24.41 5.05 9.48
CA ALA A 43 24.82 3.72 9.04
C ALA A 43 24.44 3.47 7.57
N PHE A 44 23.28 3.96 7.14
CA PHE A 44 22.70 3.71 5.82
C PHE A 44 22.31 5.03 5.12
N PRO A 45 23.28 5.80 4.57
CA PRO A 45 23.00 7.14 4.04
C PRO A 45 22.30 7.15 2.67
N SER A 46 22.37 6.05 1.92
CA SER A 46 22.02 5.99 0.49
C SER A 46 20.72 5.24 0.18
N ILE A 47 19.81 5.11 1.15
CA ILE A 47 18.58 4.34 0.98
C ILE A 47 17.66 4.95 -0.08
N THR A 48 17.17 4.08 -0.97
CA THR A 48 16.17 4.37 -2.00
C THR A 48 14.93 3.47 -1.87
N SER A 49 15.02 2.35 -1.17
CA SER A 49 13.90 1.44 -0.87
C SER A 49 13.86 1.11 0.62
N LEU A 50 12.71 1.31 1.25
CA LEU A 50 12.55 1.15 2.69
C LEU A 50 11.34 0.28 3.03
N VAL A 51 11.53 -0.73 3.88
CA VAL A 51 10.45 -1.55 4.44
C VAL A 51 10.32 -1.25 5.93
N LEU A 52 9.14 -0.87 6.39
CA LEU A 52 8.89 -0.45 7.78
C LEU A 52 7.78 -1.27 8.44
N TYR A 53 8.01 -1.73 9.67
CA TYR A 53 6.92 -2.14 10.55
C TYR A 53 6.30 -0.91 11.23
N THR A 54 5.11 -0.51 10.83
CA THR A 54 4.51 0.76 11.27
C THR A 54 3.37 0.52 12.25
N ARG A 55 3.73 0.34 13.54
CA ARG A 55 2.75 0.30 14.65
C ARG A 55 2.36 1.69 15.13
N ASN A 56 3.30 2.64 15.06
CA ASN A 56 3.10 4.04 15.45
C ASN A 56 3.31 4.94 14.22
N PRO A 57 2.29 5.72 13.82
CA PRO A 57 2.35 6.66 12.70
C PRO A 57 3.52 7.64 12.76
N CYS A 58 4.00 8.01 13.97
CA CYS A 58 5.14 8.91 14.13
C CYS A 58 6.40 8.43 13.40
N THR A 59 6.55 7.11 13.22
CA THR A 59 7.66 6.51 12.46
C THR A 59 7.70 7.04 11.02
N LEU A 60 6.53 7.27 10.41
CA LEU A 60 6.40 7.79 9.04
C LEU A 60 6.80 9.27 8.91
N ARG A 61 6.72 10.03 10.02
CA ARG A 61 7.19 11.43 10.04
C ARG A 61 8.70 11.55 10.26
N ILE A 62 9.30 10.58 10.94
CA ILE A 62 10.70 10.70 11.37
C ILE A 62 11.66 10.03 10.38
N LEU A 63 11.36 8.82 9.89
CA LEU A 63 12.32 8.02 9.12
C LEU A 63 12.39 8.40 7.63
N PRO A 64 11.29 8.36 6.85
CA PRO A 64 11.34 8.64 5.41
C PRO A 64 12.05 9.95 5.03
N PRO A 65 11.84 11.08 5.75
CA PRO A 65 12.48 12.36 5.40
C PRO A 65 14.01 12.35 5.52
N LEU A 66 14.59 11.40 6.26
CA LEU A 66 16.05 11.27 6.36
C LEU A 66 16.70 10.79 5.06
N TRP A 67 15.92 10.24 4.13
CA TRP A 67 16.41 9.74 2.86
C TRP A 67 15.77 10.49 1.69
N PRO A 68 16.34 11.64 1.25
CA PRO A 68 15.75 12.47 0.20
C PRO A 68 15.69 11.80 -1.19
N ASN A 69 16.38 10.66 -1.36
CA ASN A 69 16.36 9.85 -2.57
C ASN A 69 15.45 8.62 -2.46
N LEU A 70 14.60 8.55 -1.43
CA LEU A 70 13.65 7.46 -1.25
C LEU A 70 12.65 7.41 -2.41
N LYS A 71 12.53 6.22 -2.99
CA LYS A 71 11.79 5.93 -4.21
C LYS A 71 10.69 4.91 -3.99
N GLU A 72 10.93 3.97 -3.07
CA GLU A 72 10.07 2.82 -2.82
C GLU A 72 9.87 2.65 -1.33
N ILE A 73 8.61 2.47 -0.91
CA ILE A 73 8.27 2.23 0.48
C ILE A 73 7.31 1.06 0.56
N LYS A 74 7.62 0.12 1.45
CA LYS A 74 6.69 -0.94 1.87
C LYS A 74 6.35 -0.75 3.34
N LEU A 75 5.05 -0.70 3.63
CA LEU A 75 4.56 -0.67 5.00
C LEU A 75 4.09 -2.06 5.42
N VAL A 76 4.40 -2.42 6.66
CA VAL A 76 4.02 -3.69 7.27
C VAL A 76 3.33 -3.40 8.60
N ARG A 77 2.13 -3.95 8.78
CA ARG A 77 1.41 -3.94 10.04
C ARG A 77 0.39 -5.07 10.04
N TRP A 78 0.48 -5.94 11.05
CA TRP A 78 -0.53 -6.97 11.33
C TRP A 78 -1.43 -6.61 12.52
N HIS A 79 -1.12 -5.51 13.20
CA HIS A 79 -1.88 -5.00 14.33
C HIS A 79 -3.05 -4.15 13.85
N GLN A 80 -4.06 -3.98 14.72
CA GLN A 80 -5.16 -3.09 14.46
C GLN A 80 -4.68 -1.67 14.12
N ARG A 81 -5.32 -1.07 13.13
CA ARG A 81 -5.14 0.32 12.73
C ARG A 81 -5.34 1.23 13.97
N PRO A 82 -4.44 2.19 14.24
CA PRO A 82 -4.66 3.20 15.27
C PRO A 82 -5.96 3.99 15.06
N GLN A 83 -6.53 4.52 16.14
CA GLN A 83 -7.76 5.32 16.07
C GLN A 83 -7.46 6.74 15.57
N LEU A 84 -7.30 6.86 14.25
CA LEU A 84 -7.02 8.10 13.53
C LEU A 84 -8.11 8.42 12.53
N SER A 85 -8.13 9.65 12.05
CA SER A 85 -9.01 10.04 10.94
C SER A 85 -8.62 9.32 9.65
N ALA A 86 -9.55 9.16 8.71
CA ALA A 86 -9.26 8.48 7.44
C ALA A 86 -8.07 9.14 6.71
N GLY A 87 -7.11 8.33 6.27
CA GLY A 87 -5.92 8.77 5.52
C GLY A 87 -4.85 9.49 6.36
N GLU A 88 -5.13 9.85 7.62
CA GLU A 88 -4.24 10.65 8.46
C GLU A 88 -2.83 10.03 8.62
N GLU A 89 -2.75 8.69 8.73
CA GLU A 89 -1.48 7.99 8.85
C GLU A 89 -0.64 8.06 7.57
N LEU A 90 -1.24 7.92 6.39
CA LEU A 90 -0.54 8.04 5.12
C LEU A 90 -0.20 9.51 4.81
N ASN A 91 -1.03 10.45 5.26
CA ASN A 91 -0.72 11.86 5.17
C ASN A 91 0.59 12.18 5.90
N MET A 92 0.86 11.56 7.04
CA MET A 92 2.13 11.72 7.75
C MET A 92 3.35 11.27 6.92
N LEU A 93 3.18 10.27 6.06
CA LEU A 93 4.21 9.84 5.11
C LEU A 93 4.37 10.85 3.95
N PHE A 94 3.27 11.38 3.43
CA PHE A 94 3.27 12.25 2.25
C PHE A 94 3.62 13.72 2.56
N THR A 95 3.32 14.21 3.77
CA THR A 95 3.48 15.62 4.18
C THR A 95 4.92 16.10 4.13
N GLU A 96 5.87 15.26 4.56
CA GLU A 96 7.30 15.64 4.64
C GLU A 96 8.05 15.43 3.30
N ASN A 97 7.30 15.37 2.20
CA ASN A 97 7.73 15.33 0.80
C ASN A 97 8.83 14.28 0.53
N CYS A 98 8.42 13.08 0.11
CA CYS A 98 9.30 12.12 -0.59
C CYS A 98 9.15 12.34 -2.10
N PRO A 99 9.79 13.37 -2.71
CA PRO A 99 9.46 13.83 -4.07
C PRO A 99 9.79 12.81 -5.17
N LYS A 100 10.54 11.75 -4.84
CA LYS A 100 10.94 10.69 -5.77
C LYS A 100 10.19 9.38 -5.53
N LEU A 101 9.28 9.35 -4.56
CA LEU A 101 8.47 8.18 -4.24
C LEU A 101 7.57 7.87 -5.44
N HIS A 102 7.78 6.71 -6.03
CA HIS A 102 6.98 6.23 -7.16
C HIS A 102 6.43 4.81 -6.93
N SER A 103 6.90 4.10 -5.91
CA SER A 103 6.38 2.78 -5.54
C SER A 103 5.91 2.76 -4.08
N LEU A 104 4.66 2.34 -3.87
CA LEU A 104 4.06 2.18 -2.55
C LEU A 104 3.44 0.78 -2.42
N ASP A 105 3.97 -0.01 -1.49
CA ASP A 105 3.47 -1.36 -1.19
C ASP A 105 2.81 -1.41 0.19
N LEU A 106 1.49 -1.68 0.19
CA LEU A 106 0.64 -1.83 1.37
C LEU A 106 0.05 -3.26 1.47
N SER A 107 0.57 -4.22 0.70
CA SER A 107 0.11 -5.63 0.68
C SER A 107 0.14 -6.32 2.06
N ASN A 108 0.97 -5.85 2.99
CA ASN A 108 1.06 -6.37 4.36
C ASN A 108 0.76 -5.30 5.42
N PHE A 109 0.03 -4.25 5.05
CA PHE A 109 -0.28 -3.14 5.93
C PHE A 109 -1.76 -3.07 6.29
N TYR A 110 -2.12 -3.51 7.49
CA TYR A 110 -3.49 -3.44 7.97
C TYR A 110 -3.95 -1.98 8.13
N CYS A 111 -4.83 -1.52 7.25
CA CYS A 111 -5.54 -0.24 7.34
C CYS A 111 -7.00 -0.44 6.92
N TRP A 112 -7.79 0.62 6.87
CA TRP A 112 -9.11 0.58 6.23
C TRP A 112 -8.97 0.98 4.77
N THR A 113 -9.89 0.53 3.91
CA THR A 113 -9.86 0.86 2.48
C THR A 113 -10.05 2.36 2.27
N ASP A 114 -10.96 2.97 3.05
CA ASP A 114 -11.22 4.42 3.10
C ASP A 114 -9.97 5.28 3.38
N ASP A 115 -8.91 4.73 3.99
CA ASP A 115 -7.68 5.49 4.23
C ASP A 115 -6.96 5.85 2.94
N ILE A 116 -7.00 4.97 1.95
CA ILE A 116 -6.16 5.08 0.75
C ILE A 116 -6.64 6.20 -0.18
N PRO A 117 -7.93 6.24 -0.59
CA PRO A 117 -8.42 7.33 -1.45
C PRO A 117 -8.20 8.71 -0.81
N VAL A 118 -8.55 8.86 0.48
CA VAL A 118 -8.46 10.14 1.20
C VAL A 118 -7.02 10.66 1.25
N ALA A 119 -6.05 9.77 1.49
CA ALA A 119 -4.66 10.17 1.56
C ALA A 119 -4.09 10.56 0.18
N LEU A 120 -4.44 9.83 -0.88
CA LEU A 120 -3.97 10.11 -2.23
C LEU A 120 -4.60 11.39 -2.81
N GLU A 121 -5.90 11.59 -2.61
CA GLU A 121 -6.61 12.79 -3.06
C GLU A 121 -6.12 14.07 -2.37
N SER A 122 -5.72 13.97 -1.09
CA SER A 122 -5.14 15.10 -0.35
C SER A 122 -3.69 15.42 -0.73
N HIS A 123 -2.98 14.49 -1.38
CA HIS A 123 -1.56 14.62 -1.74
C HIS A 123 -1.34 14.35 -3.23
N THR A 124 -2.02 15.11 -4.09
CA THR A 124 -2.04 14.92 -5.55
C THR A 124 -0.66 14.88 -6.20
N ALA A 125 0.32 15.64 -5.70
CA ALA A 125 1.68 15.62 -6.24
C ALA A 125 2.38 14.27 -6.02
N VAL A 126 2.21 13.67 -4.84
CA VAL A 126 2.77 12.34 -4.54
C VAL A 126 1.99 11.29 -5.32
N ALA A 127 0.66 11.35 -5.28
CA ALA A 127 -0.22 10.41 -5.97
C ALA A 127 0.05 10.39 -7.50
N ALA A 128 0.25 11.55 -8.12
CA ALA A 128 0.58 11.65 -9.54
C ALA A 128 2.00 11.14 -9.87
N ASN A 129 2.90 11.03 -8.90
CA ASN A 129 4.25 10.49 -9.12
C ASN A 129 4.32 8.96 -8.96
N LEU A 130 3.27 8.33 -8.40
CA LEU A 130 3.22 6.88 -8.24
C LEU A 130 3.08 6.20 -9.61
N THR A 131 3.97 5.23 -9.84
CA THR A 131 3.94 4.31 -10.99
C THR A 131 3.63 2.88 -10.56
N SER A 132 3.89 2.51 -9.30
CA SER A 132 3.52 1.20 -8.74
C SER A 132 2.76 1.37 -7.42
N LEU A 133 1.58 0.76 -7.33
CA LEU A 133 0.75 0.75 -6.14
C LEU A 133 0.24 -0.67 -5.87
N ASN A 134 0.62 -1.23 -4.72
CA ASN A 134 0.22 -2.56 -4.31
C ASN A 134 -0.67 -2.54 -3.06
N LEU A 135 -1.94 -2.89 -3.26
CA LEU A 135 -3.01 -2.98 -2.28
C LEU A 135 -3.54 -4.42 -2.14
N LEU A 136 -2.81 -5.43 -2.64
CA LEU A 136 -3.16 -6.86 -2.45
C LEU A 136 -2.90 -7.29 -1.02
N ASN A 137 -3.78 -6.89 -0.12
CA ASN A 137 -3.70 -7.25 1.27
C ASN A 137 -4.85 -8.19 1.65
N SER A 138 -4.49 -9.39 2.09
CA SER A 138 -5.43 -10.41 2.56
C SER A 138 -6.19 -10.02 3.83
N SER A 139 -5.80 -8.90 4.46
CA SER A 139 -6.42 -8.40 5.69
C SER A 139 -7.57 -7.43 5.43
N PHE A 140 -7.90 -7.13 4.17
CA PHE A 140 -9.12 -6.42 3.80
C PHE A 140 -10.26 -7.44 3.62
N PRO A 141 -11.15 -7.63 4.62
CA PRO A 141 -12.21 -8.63 4.51
C PRO A 141 -13.19 -8.30 3.37
N GLU A 142 -13.44 -7.01 3.14
CA GLU A 142 -14.35 -6.55 2.08
C GLU A 142 -13.62 -6.08 0.82
N GLY A 143 -12.31 -5.79 0.86
CA GLY A 143 -11.59 -5.31 -0.33
C GLY A 143 -12.10 -3.96 -0.82
N PHE A 144 -11.54 -3.49 -1.94
CA PHE A 144 -11.89 -2.20 -2.51
C PHE A 144 -13.12 -2.30 -3.42
N LYS A 145 -13.97 -1.27 -3.35
CA LYS A 145 -15.21 -1.06 -4.12
C LYS A 145 -14.96 -0.22 -5.36
N SER A 146 -15.90 -0.22 -6.30
CA SER A 146 -15.80 0.53 -7.56
C SER A 146 -15.47 2.01 -7.35
N ASP A 147 -16.16 2.68 -6.42
CA ASP A 147 -15.97 4.11 -6.17
C ASP A 147 -14.58 4.42 -5.58
N GLU A 148 -14.10 3.58 -4.66
CA GLU A 148 -12.76 3.71 -4.06
C GLU A 148 -11.67 3.51 -5.11
N ILE A 149 -11.81 2.50 -5.98
CA ILE A 149 -10.88 2.24 -7.09
C ILE A 149 -10.89 3.41 -8.07
N SER A 150 -12.06 3.94 -8.40
CA SER A 150 -12.21 5.10 -9.29
C SER A 150 -11.50 6.34 -8.72
N SER A 151 -11.65 6.59 -7.41
CA SER A 151 -10.93 7.67 -6.72
C SER A 151 -9.41 7.48 -6.72
N ILE A 152 -8.93 6.27 -6.38
CA ILE A 152 -7.50 5.96 -6.37
C ILE A 152 -6.88 6.15 -7.75
N THR A 153 -7.48 5.55 -8.79
CA THR A 153 -6.96 5.63 -10.16
C THR A 153 -6.99 7.04 -10.72
N ARG A 154 -8.03 7.83 -10.39
CA ARG A 154 -8.10 9.25 -10.74
C ARG A 154 -7.00 10.07 -10.06
N ALA A 155 -6.67 9.77 -8.81
CA ALA A 155 -5.58 10.45 -8.09
C ALA A 155 -4.19 10.06 -8.61
N CYS A 156 -4.04 8.85 -9.18
CA CYS A 156 -2.77 8.28 -9.63
C CYS A 156 -2.75 8.03 -11.16
N PRO A 157 -2.75 9.08 -12.01
CA PRO A 157 -2.85 8.92 -13.47
C PRO A 157 -1.63 8.31 -14.16
N ASN A 158 -0.48 8.23 -13.45
CA ASN A 158 0.77 7.71 -13.99
C ASN A 158 1.07 6.25 -13.59
N LEU A 159 0.10 5.52 -13.01
CA LEU A 159 0.30 4.12 -12.65
C LEU A 159 0.63 3.26 -13.87
N GLU A 160 1.70 2.49 -13.75
CA GLU A 160 2.15 1.45 -14.67
C GLU A 160 1.86 0.06 -14.10
N GLU A 161 1.84 -0.07 -12.77
CA GLU A 161 1.50 -1.28 -12.03
C GLU A 161 0.46 -0.96 -10.94
N PHE A 162 -0.69 -1.62 -11.02
CA PHE A 162 -1.74 -1.51 -10.01
C PHE A 162 -2.21 -2.90 -9.60
N ARG A 163 -2.07 -3.19 -8.30
CA ARG A 163 -2.48 -4.45 -7.71
C ARG A 163 -3.45 -4.18 -6.58
N VAL A 164 -4.62 -4.78 -6.59
CA VAL A 164 -5.67 -4.47 -5.60
C VAL A 164 -6.56 -5.67 -5.32
N ALA A 165 -6.93 -5.82 -4.05
CA ALA A 165 -7.93 -6.78 -3.62
C ALA A 165 -9.33 -6.14 -3.72
N CYS A 166 -10.26 -6.75 -4.44
CA CYS A 166 -11.53 -6.16 -4.84
C CYS A 166 -12.72 -6.90 -4.24
N MET A 167 -13.81 -6.17 -3.96
CA MET A 167 -15.12 -6.75 -3.70
C MET A 167 -15.79 -7.11 -5.02
N PHE A 168 -15.62 -8.32 -5.54
CA PHE A 168 -16.31 -8.73 -6.77
C PHE A 168 -17.71 -9.32 -6.53
N ASP A 169 -18.06 -9.61 -5.28
CA ASP A 169 -19.34 -10.23 -4.96
C ASP A 169 -20.51 -9.25 -5.21
N PRO A 170 -21.40 -9.54 -6.18
CA PRO A 170 -22.49 -8.63 -6.58
C PRO A 170 -23.56 -8.47 -5.50
N ARG A 171 -23.53 -9.29 -4.43
CA ARG A 171 -24.43 -9.13 -3.28
C ARG A 171 -24.07 -7.89 -2.44
N TYR A 172 -22.85 -7.38 -2.56
CA TYR A 172 -22.39 -6.21 -1.84
C TYR A 172 -22.61 -4.93 -2.62
N ILE A 173 -23.06 -3.89 -1.93
CA ILE A 173 -23.21 -2.56 -2.52
C ILE A 173 -21.82 -1.99 -2.84
N GLY A 174 -21.65 -1.48 -4.06
CA GLY A 174 -20.40 -0.92 -4.53
C GLY A 174 -19.39 -1.96 -5.02
N PHE A 175 -19.81 -3.22 -5.24
CA PHE A 175 -18.96 -4.24 -5.85
C PHE A 175 -18.29 -3.73 -7.14
N VAL A 176 -17.16 -4.34 -7.49
CA VAL A 176 -16.39 -4.00 -8.69
C VAL A 176 -17.07 -4.60 -9.91
N GLY A 177 -17.74 -3.73 -10.68
CA GLY A 177 -18.35 -4.06 -11.96
C GLY A 177 -17.66 -3.36 -13.13
N ASP A 178 -18.29 -3.41 -14.32
CA ASP A 178 -17.73 -2.87 -15.57
C ASP A 178 -17.33 -1.39 -15.46
N GLU A 179 -18.17 -0.56 -14.84
CA GLU A 179 -17.88 0.86 -14.60
C GLU A 179 -16.58 1.08 -13.81
N GLY A 180 -16.35 0.23 -12.79
CA GLY A 180 -15.12 0.23 -12.01
C GLY A 180 -13.91 -0.09 -12.88
N LEU A 181 -13.99 -1.14 -13.70
CA LEU A 181 -12.91 -1.56 -14.60
C LEU A 181 -12.60 -0.54 -15.70
N VAL A 182 -13.64 0.01 -16.32
CA VAL A 182 -13.52 1.07 -17.32
C VAL A 182 -12.87 2.31 -16.71
N SER A 183 -13.19 2.64 -15.46
CA SER A 183 -12.55 3.76 -14.76
C SER A 183 -11.04 3.57 -14.59
N ILE A 184 -10.57 2.34 -14.32
CA ILE A 184 -9.13 2.03 -14.22
C ILE A 184 -8.45 2.33 -15.56
N ALA A 185 -9.00 1.81 -16.67
CA ALA A 185 -8.43 1.98 -18.00
C ALA A 185 -8.39 3.45 -18.44
N ASN A 186 -9.47 4.20 -18.16
CA ASN A 186 -9.57 5.61 -18.53
C ASN A 186 -8.67 6.52 -17.68
N ASN A 187 -8.55 6.25 -16.38
CA ASN A 187 -7.79 7.11 -15.47
C ASN A 187 -6.27 6.81 -15.51
N CYS A 188 -5.87 5.56 -15.78
CA CYS A 188 -4.47 5.13 -15.76
C CYS A 188 -4.04 4.58 -17.15
N PRO A 189 -3.89 5.43 -18.18
CA PRO A 189 -3.61 4.98 -19.55
C PRO A 189 -2.20 4.36 -19.75
N LYS A 190 -1.32 4.46 -18.75
CA LYS A 190 0.04 3.89 -18.77
C LYS A 190 0.12 2.50 -18.16
N LEU A 191 -1.00 1.97 -17.69
CA LEU A 191 -1.04 0.72 -16.95
C LEU A 191 -0.60 -0.44 -17.84
N SER A 192 0.44 -1.15 -17.39
CA SER A 192 1.02 -2.32 -18.06
C SER A 192 0.83 -3.60 -17.25
N VAL A 193 0.68 -3.47 -15.93
CA VAL A 193 0.43 -4.57 -15.00
C VAL A 193 -0.81 -4.23 -14.18
N LEU A 194 -1.87 -5.00 -14.39
CA LEU A 194 -3.10 -4.93 -13.60
C LEU A 194 -3.34 -6.28 -12.94
N HIS A 195 -3.39 -6.30 -11.61
CA HIS A 195 -3.76 -7.49 -10.84
C HIS A 195 -4.95 -7.15 -9.94
N LEU A 196 -6.12 -7.67 -10.31
CA LEU A 196 -7.33 -7.63 -9.50
C LEU A 196 -7.55 -9.00 -8.88
N ALA A 197 -7.63 -9.07 -7.55
CA ALA A 197 -7.88 -10.32 -6.84
C ALA A 197 -9.17 -10.19 -6.04
N ASP A 198 -10.03 -11.21 -6.09
CA ASP A 198 -11.17 -11.28 -5.17
C ASP A 198 -10.68 -11.53 -3.74
N THR A 199 -11.24 -10.83 -2.76
CA THR A 199 -10.97 -11.08 -1.34
C THR A 199 -11.35 -12.49 -0.91
N SER A 200 -12.35 -13.09 -1.56
CA SER A 200 -12.72 -14.50 -1.34
C SER A 200 -11.54 -15.44 -1.66
N ALA A 201 -10.82 -15.18 -2.74
CA ALA A 201 -9.63 -15.93 -3.16
C ALA A 201 -8.39 -15.69 -2.28
N LEU A 202 -8.36 -14.56 -1.56
CA LEU A 202 -7.30 -14.23 -0.60
C LEU A 202 -7.57 -14.79 0.80
N SER A 203 -8.82 -15.17 1.08
CA SER A 203 -9.19 -15.86 2.31
C SER A 203 -8.70 -17.32 2.22
N ASN A 204 -7.94 -17.77 3.21
CA ASN A 204 -7.36 -19.13 3.26
C ASN A 204 -8.42 -20.23 3.49
N ALA A 205 -9.49 -20.29 2.69
CA ALA A 205 -10.17 -21.55 2.48
C ALA A 205 -9.26 -22.38 1.58
N ARG A 206 -8.53 -23.34 2.16
CA ARG A 206 -8.07 -24.50 1.38
C ARG A 206 -9.33 -25.09 0.75
N GLY A 207 -9.61 -24.73 -0.50
CA GLY A 207 -10.70 -25.29 -1.26
C GLY A 207 -10.60 -26.81 -1.19
N ASP A 208 -11.72 -27.47 -0.93
CA ASP A 208 -11.80 -28.91 -1.07
C ASP A 208 -11.33 -29.26 -2.48
N ARG A 209 -10.41 -30.21 -2.62
CA ARG A 209 -9.78 -30.53 -3.92
C ARG A 209 -10.78 -31.05 -4.97
N ASN A 210 -12.02 -31.30 -4.57
CA ASN A 210 -13.10 -31.80 -5.39
C ASN A 210 -14.21 -30.77 -5.64
N ASP A 211 -14.08 -29.55 -5.13
CA ASP A 211 -15.02 -28.48 -5.45
C ASP A 211 -14.57 -27.80 -6.74
N GLU A 212 -15.29 -28.06 -7.83
CA GLU A 212 -15.04 -27.41 -9.13
C GLU A 212 -15.31 -25.90 -9.07
N GLY A 213 -15.88 -25.37 -7.98
CA GLY A 213 -15.84 -23.93 -7.64
C GLY A 213 -16.52 -22.98 -8.62
N PHE A 214 -17.12 -23.48 -9.71
CA PHE A 214 -17.80 -22.70 -10.72
C PHE A 214 -19.31 -22.96 -10.66
N THR A 215 -20.05 -21.93 -10.27
CA THR A 215 -21.49 -21.83 -10.51
C THR A 215 -21.73 -21.19 -11.88
N GLN A 216 -22.91 -21.43 -12.48
CA GLN A 216 -23.32 -20.81 -13.75
C GLN A 216 -23.31 -19.27 -13.73
N GLU A 217 -23.14 -18.64 -12.56
CA GLU A 217 -23.11 -17.21 -12.39
C GLU A 217 -21.71 -16.60 -12.44
N ASP A 218 -20.65 -17.42 -12.31
CA ASP A 218 -19.26 -16.95 -12.18
C ASP A 218 -18.62 -16.55 -13.51
N ALA A 219 -19.29 -16.82 -14.63
CA ALA A 219 -18.82 -16.49 -15.98
C ALA A 219 -19.71 -15.46 -16.69
N LYS A 220 -20.20 -14.44 -15.99
CA LYS A 220 -20.94 -13.32 -16.62
C LYS A 220 -20.03 -12.24 -17.23
N PHE A 221 -18.90 -12.62 -17.82
CA PHE A 221 -18.18 -11.73 -18.73
C PHE A 221 -18.87 -11.80 -20.09
N SER A 222 -19.58 -10.73 -20.47
CA SER A 222 -20.25 -10.67 -21.77
C SER A 222 -19.23 -10.51 -22.90
N VAL A 223 -19.48 -11.14 -24.06
CA VAL A 223 -18.59 -11.09 -25.24
C VAL A 223 -18.33 -9.65 -25.72
N SER A 224 -19.21 -8.71 -25.36
CA SER A 224 -19.05 -7.27 -25.56
C SER A 224 -17.79 -6.68 -24.95
N THR A 225 -17.20 -7.31 -23.93
CA THR A 225 -16.01 -6.80 -23.22
C THR A 225 -14.68 -7.25 -23.86
N LEU A 226 -14.73 -8.15 -24.84
CA LEU A 226 -13.55 -8.69 -25.55
C LEU A 226 -13.32 -8.08 -26.93
N ILE A 227 -14.17 -7.13 -27.34
CA ILE A 227 -14.09 -6.47 -28.65
C ILE A 227 -13.86 -4.98 -28.43
N GLU A 228 -12.58 -4.59 -28.38
CA GLU A 228 -12.03 -3.39 -29.05
C GLU A 228 -10.51 -3.53 -29.21
#